data_AF-A0A2T1GFS7-F1
#
_entry.id   AF-A0A2T1GFS7-F1
#
_cell.length_a   1.000
_cell.length_b   1.000
_cell.length_c   1.000
_cell.angle_alpha   90.00
_cell.angle_beta   90.00
_cell.angle_gamma   90.00
#
_symmetry.space_group_name_H-M   'P 1'
#
loop_
_entity.id
_entity.type
_entity.pdbx_description
1 polymer ?
#
loop_
_entity_poly.entity_id
_entity_poly.type
_entity_poly.pdbx_seq_one_letter_code
_entity_poly.pdbx_strand_id
1 'polypeptide(L)'
;MDYKESIGAKLGKLRNKITELPNKFSEAIQEGLQEEYQGLNCVKRESLDFDLIERDIDEIHRSFKKSGDTVLGSQVIIDDEYNFIEIKTYVKRGDKKLSFSAKSTVKIVTNIPSDIVEEMKNTGRVELGLKP
;
A
#
# COMPACT_ATOMS: atom_id res chain seq x y z
N MET A 1 27.92 2.10 -20.24
CA MET A 1 26.90 1.03 -20.19
C MET A 1 26.54 0.87 -18.74
N ASP A 2 25.46 1.48 -18.24
CA ASP A 2 24.91 1.23 -16.89
C ASP A 2 23.51 1.86 -16.77
N TYR A 3 22.54 1.27 -17.48
CA TYR A 3 21.12 1.64 -17.36
C TYR A 3 20.25 0.46 -16.86
N LYS A 4 20.90 -0.60 -16.35
CA LYS A 4 20.22 -1.77 -15.78
C LYS A 4 20.17 -1.77 -14.25
N GLU A 5 20.83 -0.84 -13.57
CA GLU A 5 20.67 -0.67 -12.11
C GLU A 5 19.42 0.14 -11.71
N SER A 6 18.71 0.79 -12.64
CA SER A 6 17.80 1.91 -12.29
C SER A 6 16.31 1.56 -12.07
N ILE A 7 15.83 0.35 -12.35
CA ILE A 7 14.39 0.03 -12.21
C ILE A 7 14.19 -1.22 -11.36
N GLY A 8 14.96 -2.28 -11.62
CA GLY A 8 14.93 -3.50 -10.81
C GLY A 8 15.32 -3.30 -9.34
N ALA A 9 16.20 -2.33 -9.04
CA ALA A 9 16.62 -2.04 -7.67
C ALA A 9 15.59 -1.21 -6.86
N LYS A 10 14.74 -0.42 -7.53
CA LYS A 10 13.64 0.32 -6.89
C LYS A 10 12.44 -0.59 -6.65
N LEU A 11 12.05 -1.37 -7.66
CA LEU A 11 10.96 -2.34 -7.56
C LEU A 11 11.30 -3.56 -6.69
N GLY A 12 12.57 -3.93 -6.61
CA GLY A 12 13.07 -4.97 -5.71
C GLY A 12 12.84 -4.66 -4.22
N LYS A 13 12.61 -3.40 -3.83
CA LYS A 13 12.29 -3.03 -2.44
C LYS A 13 10.84 -3.32 -2.07
N LEU A 14 9.89 -3.06 -2.98
CA LEU A 14 8.51 -3.50 -2.82
C LEU A 14 8.47 -5.03 -2.83
N ARG A 15 9.09 -5.67 -3.84
CA ARG A 15 9.10 -7.13 -4.03
C ARG A 15 9.78 -7.93 -2.90
N ASN A 16 10.87 -7.43 -2.32
CA ASN A 16 11.50 -8.06 -1.14
C ASN A 16 10.78 -7.75 0.19
N LYS A 17 9.82 -6.80 0.18
CA LYS A 17 8.94 -6.51 1.33
C LYS A 17 7.56 -7.19 1.23
N ILE A 18 7.25 -7.86 0.11
CA ILE A 18 6.14 -8.83 -0.05
C ILE A 18 6.47 -10.09 0.76
N THR A 19 6.51 -9.94 2.08
CA THR A 19 6.27 -11.06 2.98
C THR A 19 4.81 -10.98 3.33
N GLU A 20 4.06 -12.08 3.14
CA GLU A 20 2.71 -12.27 3.66
C GLU A 20 2.59 -11.51 4.98
N LEU A 21 1.85 -10.40 4.98
CA LEU A 21 1.51 -9.73 6.23
C LEU A 21 0.84 -10.83 7.05
N PRO A 22 1.40 -11.21 8.21
CA PRO A 22 0.89 -12.38 8.91
C PRO A 22 -0.60 -12.14 9.13
N ASN A 23 -1.49 -13.04 8.70
CA ASN A 23 -2.94 -12.88 8.80
C ASN A 23 -3.39 -12.41 10.21
N LYS A 24 -2.61 -12.78 11.23
CA LYS A 24 -2.73 -12.34 12.63
C LYS A 24 -2.63 -10.82 12.86
N PHE A 25 -1.96 -10.05 12.01
CA PHE A 25 -1.91 -8.59 12.09
C PHE A 25 -3.21 -7.94 11.59
N SER A 26 -3.81 -8.48 10.53
CA SER A 26 -5.11 -8.00 10.02
C SER A 26 -6.24 -8.29 11.02
N GLU A 27 -6.29 -9.52 11.56
CA GLU A 27 -7.32 -9.97 12.50
C GLU A 27 -7.29 -9.21 13.83
N ALA A 28 -6.11 -8.99 14.42
CA ALA A 28 -5.98 -8.31 15.71
C ALA A 28 -6.25 -6.78 15.65
N ILE A 29 -6.43 -6.22 14.45
CA ILE A 29 -6.62 -4.77 14.25
C ILE A 29 -8.04 -4.44 13.79
N GLN A 30 -8.84 -5.42 13.34
CA GLN A 30 -10.27 -5.22 13.06
C GLN A 30 -11.09 -4.74 14.28
N GLU A 31 -10.60 -4.94 15.51
CA GLU A 31 -11.23 -4.40 16.74
C GLU A 31 -10.92 -2.91 16.99
N GLY A 32 -9.97 -2.33 16.23
CA GLY A 32 -9.58 -0.92 16.32
C GLY A 32 -10.39 -0.04 15.37
N LEU A 33 -10.63 1.21 15.77
CA LEU A 33 -11.30 2.23 14.94
C LEU A 33 -10.66 2.28 13.53
N GLN A 34 -11.48 2.15 12.48
CA GLN A 34 -11.09 2.47 11.11
C GLN A 34 -11.28 3.96 10.88
N GLU A 35 -10.18 4.67 10.67
CA GLU A 35 -10.20 6.09 10.33
C GLU A 35 -9.77 6.26 8.86
N GLU A 36 -10.49 7.12 8.13
CA GLU A 36 -10.21 7.40 6.73
C GLU A 36 -9.06 8.41 6.62
N TYR A 37 -8.03 8.06 5.84
CA TYR A 37 -6.97 8.98 5.47
C TYR A 37 -7.31 9.62 4.12
N GLN A 38 -7.30 10.97 4.07
CA GLN A 38 -7.68 11.68 2.85
C GLN A 38 -6.54 11.76 1.84
N GLY A 39 -6.82 11.29 0.63
CA GLY A 39 -6.02 11.52 -0.57
C GLY A 39 -4.88 10.52 -0.76
N LEU A 40 -4.70 10.11 -2.01
CA LEU A 40 -3.57 9.34 -2.50
C LEU A 40 -2.95 10.13 -3.65
N ASN A 41 -1.70 10.56 -3.54
CA ASN A 41 -1.03 11.28 -4.62
C ASN A 41 -0.74 10.36 -5.82
N CYS A 42 -0.67 9.05 -5.58
CA CYS A 42 -0.53 8.03 -6.61
C CYS A 42 -1.77 7.91 -7.49
N VAL A 43 -2.93 8.47 -7.09
CA VAL A 43 -4.14 8.51 -7.90
C VAL A 43 -4.46 9.93 -8.34
N LYS A 44 -4.43 10.17 -9.65
CA LYS A 44 -4.86 11.43 -10.26
C LYS A 44 -5.88 11.17 -11.35
N ARG A 45 -7.06 11.78 -11.23
CA ARG A 45 -8.17 11.62 -12.19
C ARG A 45 -8.47 10.14 -12.49
N GLU A 46 -8.55 9.33 -11.42
CA GLU A 46 -8.78 7.87 -11.49
C GLU A 46 -7.66 7.08 -12.21
N SER A 47 -6.51 7.71 -12.49
CA SER A 47 -5.32 7.04 -12.97
C SER A 47 -4.34 6.83 -11.83
N LEU A 48 -4.03 5.55 -11.55
CA LEU A 48 -3.02 5.12 -10.61
C LEU A 48 -1.65 5.10 -11.30
N ASP A 49 -0.67 5.76 -10.70
CA ASP A 49 0.74 5.62 -11.02
C ASP A 49 1.40 4.71 -9.97
N PHE A 50 1.73 3.49 -10.36
CA PHE A 50 2.24 2.46 -9.44
C PHE A 50 3.55 2.87 -8.77
N ASP A 51 4.40 3.64 -9.46
CA ASP A 51 5.68 4.11 -8.93
C ASP A 51 5.53 5.12 -7.77
N LEU A 52 4.34 5.73 -7.63
CA LEU A 52 4.05 6.71 -6.58
C LEU A 52 3.48 6.09 -5.30
N ILE A 53 3.12 4.81 -5.31
CA ILE A 53 2.51 4.13 -4.16
C ILE A 53 3.46 4.16 -2.94
N GLU A 54 4.74 3.85 -3.14
CA GLU A 54 5.73 3.85 -2.05
C GLU A 54 5.85 5.24 -1.41
N ARG A 55 5.74 6.30 -2.22
CA ARG A 55 5.77 7.68 -1.73
C ARG A 55 4.55 8.01 -0.86
N ASP A 56 3.36 7.61 -1.27
CA ASP A 56 2.15 7.81 -0.46
C ASP A 56 2.26 7.08 0.87
N ILE A 57 2.76 5.84 0.87
CA ILE A 57 2.99 5.07 2.09
C ILE A 57 3.98 5.79 3.02
N ASP A 58 5.09 6.27 2.47
CA ASP A 58 6.09 7.04 3.23
C ASP A 58 5.50 8.32 3.83
N GLU A 59 4.67 9.05 3.08
CA GLU A 59 4.00 10.27 3.56
C GLU A 59 2.99 9.95 4.66
N ILE A 60 2.19 8.88 4.51
CA ILE A 60 1.27 8.37 5.52
C ILE A 60 2.03 7.96 6.80
N HIS A 61 3.11 7.20 6.66
CA HIS A 61 3.95 6.77 7.79
C HIS A 61 4.55 7.96 8.52
N ARG A 62 5.05 8.97 7.80
CA ARG A 62 5.57 10.20 8.40
C ARG A 62 4.47 10.97 9.14
N SER A 63 3.25 11.00 8.62
CA SER A 63 2.11 11.64 9.27
C SER A 63 1.80 10.99 10.62
N PHE A 64 1.66 9.66 10.66
CA PHE A 64 1.44 8.91 11.91
C PHE A 64 2.59 9.06 12.91
N LYS A 65 3.85 8.95 12.44
CA LYS A 65 5.03 9.15 13.30
C LYS A 65 5.05 10.56 13.92
N LYS A 66 4.64 11.60 13.17
CA LYS A 66 4.54 12.99 13.70
C LYS A 66 3.43 13.15 14.75
N SER A 67 2.36 12.39 14.62
CA SER A 67 1.26 12.34 15.61
C SER A 67 1.60 11.54 16.87
N GLY A 68 2.80 10.94 16.94
CA GLY A 68 3.24 10.12 18.08
C GLY A 68 2.85 8.64 17.97
N ASP A 69 2.31 8.21 16.83
CA ASP A 69 1.93 6.82 16.61
C ASP A 69 3.12 5.97 16.15
N THR A 70 3.16 4.71 16.58
CA THR A 70 4.13 3.73 16.08
C THR A 70 3.56 2.97 14.89
N VAL A 71 4.13 3.15 13.71
CA VAL A 71 3.71 2.43 12.51
C VAL A 71 4.17 0.97 12.57
N LEU A 72 3.23 0.05 12.41
CA LEU A 72 3.45 -1.40 12.43
C LEU A 72 3.64 -1.98 11.02
N GLY A 73 3.11 -1.30 10.00
CA GLY A 73 3.23 -1.65 8.59
C GLY A 73 2.05 -1.14 7.76
N SER A 74 2.08 -1.39 6.46
CA SER A 74 0.96 -1.07 5.56
C SER A 74 0.68 -2.23 4.60
N GLN A 75 -0.58 -2.33 4.16
CA GLN A 75 -1.03 -3.22 3.11
C GLN A 75 -1.58 -2.36 1.96
N VAL A 76 -1.17 -2.64 0.73
CA VAL A 76 -1.74 -2.05 -0.47
C VAL A 76 -2.61 -3.10 -1.12
N ILE A 77 -3.86 -2.76 -1.42
CA ILE A 77 -4.82 -3.61 -2.11
C ILE A 77 -5.16 -2.90 -3.41
N ILE A 78 -4.92 -3.55 -4.54
CA ILE A 78 -5.36 -3.08 -5.86
C ILE A 78 -6.38 -4.09 -6.35
N ASP A 79 -7.60 -3.62 -6.59
CA ASP A 79 -8.75 -4.46 -6.92
C ASP A 79 -9.32 -3.99 -8.26
N ASP A 80 -9.11 -4.80 -9.30
CA ASP A 80 -9.55 -4.52 -10.67
C ASP A 80 -11.06 -4.76 -10.83
N GLU A 81 -11.59 -5.78 -10.13
CA GLU A 81 -13.01 -6.11 -10.17
C GLU A 81 -13.86 -4.94 -9.65
N TYR A 82 -13.41 -4.32 -8.56
CA TYR A 82 -14.10 -3.20 -7.92
C TYR A 82 -13.48 -1.82 -8.23
N ASN A 83 -12.49 -1.76 -9.11
CA ASN A 83 -11.86 -0.53 -9.62
C ASN A 83 -11.36 0.41 -8.50
N PHE A 84 -10.60 -0.12 -7.53
CA PHE A 84 -10.03 0.70 -6.46
C PHE A 84 -8.61 0.32 -6.07
N ILE A 85 -7.94 1.29 -5.44
CA ILE A 85 -6.76 1.05 -4.60
C ILE A 85 -7.09 1.42 -3.16
N GLU A 86 -6.59 0.62 -2.23
CA GLU A 86 -6.66 0.88 -0.80
C GLU A 86 -5.26 0.71 -0.17
N ILE A 87 -4.80 1.71 0.55
CA ILE A 87 -3.62 1.60 1.41
C ILE A 87 -4.10 1.54 2.86
N LYS A 88 -4.05 0.35 3.45
CA LYS A 88 -4.29 0.14 4.88
C LYS A 88 -2.98 0.35 5.63
N THR A 89 -2.98 1.16 6.67
CA THR A 89 -1.82 1.37 7.54
C THR A 89 -2.18 0.99 8.97
N TYR A 90 -1.32 0.19 9.57
CA TYR A 90 -1.49 -0.33 10.91
C TYR A 90 -0.59 0.44 11.86
N VAL A 91 -1.16 0.96 12.94
CA VAL A 91 -0.42 1.76 13.92
C VAL A 91 -0.73 1.34 15.35
N LYS A 92 0.19 1.66 16.26
CA LYS A 92 -0.01 1.57 17.70
C LYS A 92 -0.03 2.98 18.30
N ARG A 93 -1.13 3.33 18.96
CA ARG A 93 -1.37 4.60 19.67
C ARG A 93 -1.56 4.30 21.16
N GLY A 94 -0.56 4.58 21.98
CA GLY A 94 -0.52 4.09 23.36
C GLY A 94 -0.60 2.57 23.40
N ASP A 95 -1.56 2.01 24.13
CA ASP A 95 -1.79 0.55 24.20
C ASP A 95 -2.75 0.02 23.13
N LYS A 96 -3.33 0.89 22.30
CA LYS A 96 -4.29 0.51 21.26
C LYS A 96 -3.59 0.25 19.94
N LYS A 97 -4.06 -0.78 19.23
CA LYS A 97 -3.72 -1.00 17.81
C LYS A 97 -4.88 -0.52 16.96
N LEU A 98 -4.58 0.24 15.91
CA LEU A 98 -5.56 0.87 15.03
C LEU A 98 -5.20 0.59 13.57
N SER A 99 -6.19 0.61 12.69
CA SER A 99 -5.98 0.58 11.23
C SER A 99 -6.59 1.81 10.59
N PHE A 100 -5.90 2.31 9.58
CA PHE A 100 -6.29 3.47 8.81
C PHE A 100 -6.32 3.11 7.35
N SER A 101 -7.39 3.47 6.64
CA SER A 101 -7.53 3.17 5.21
C SER A 101 -7.52 4.45 4.40
N ALA A 102 -6.63 4.53 3.42
CA ALA A 102 -6.71 5.50 2.33
C ALA A 102 -7.23 4.78 1.08
N LYS A 103 -8.46 5.10 0.64
CA LYS A 103 -9.09 4.44 -0.52
C LYS A 103 -9.33 5.42 -1.65
N SER A 104 -9.12 5.00 -2.89
CA SER A 104 -9.45 5.80 -4.08
C SER A 104 -9.89 4.92 -5.25
N THR A 105 -10.76 5.44 -6.10
CA THR A 105 -11.22 4.78 -7.32
C THR A 105 -10.14 4.87 -8.39
N VAL A 106 -9.89 3.76 -9.08
CA VAL A 106 -8.87 3.62 -10.13
C VAL A 106 -9.49 2.94 -11.32
N LYS A 107 -9.36 3.54 -12.50
CA LYS A 107 -9.79 2.97 -13.79
C LYS A 107 -8.62 2.61 -14.70
N ILE A 108 -7.48 3.26 -14.50
CA ILE A 108 -6.30 3.09 -15.35
C ILE A 108 -5.09 2.98 -14.44
N VAL A 109 -4.29 1.92 -14.61
CA VAL A 109 -3.01 1.76 -13.92
C VAL A 109 -1.86 2.00 -14.89
N THR A 110 -0.90 2.82 -14.48
CA THR A 110 0.31 3.15 -15.23
C THR A 110 1.54 2.73 -14.44
N ASN A 111 2.65 2.46 -15.14
CA ASN A 111 3.92 2.01 -14.56
C ASN A 111 3.83 0.73 -13.71
N ILE A 112 2.82 -0.10 -13.97
CA ILE A 112 2.63 -1.36 -13.24
C ILE A 112 3.66 -2.42 -13.69
N PRO A 113 4.35 -3.10 -12.75
CA PRO A 113 5.27 -4.18 -13.06
C PRO A 113 4.57 -5.38 -13.74
N SER A 114 5.25 -6.06 -14.65
CA SER A 114 4.66 -7.16 -15.44
C SER A 114 4.19 -8.35 -14.58
N ASP A 115 4.89 -8.64 -13.49
CA ASP A 115 4.51 -9.66 -12.51
C ASP A 115 3.19 -9.31 -11.79
N ILE A 116 3.00 -8.04 -11.45
CA ILE A 116 1.73 -7.55 -10.87
C ILE A 116 0.60 -7.58 -11.90
N VAL A 117 0.89 -7.25 -13.18
CA VAL A 117 -0.08 -7.37 -14.27
C VAL A 117 -0.55 -8.82 -14.44
N GLU A 118 0.37 -9.78 -14.38
CA GLU A 118 0.03 -11.21 -14.47
C GLU A 118 -0.82 -11.65 -13.28
N GLU A 119 -0.46 -11.24 -12.06
CA GLU A 119 -1.26 -11.54 -10.87
C GLU A 119 -2.68 -10.95 -10.98
N MET A 120 -2.81 -9.65 -11.31
CA MET A 120 -4.11 -8.99 -11.52
C MET A 120 -4.96 -9.71 -12.58
N LYS A 121 -4.36 -10.20 -13.67
CA LYS A 121 -5.10 -10.96 -14.70
C LYS A 121 -5.60 -12.31 -14.20
N ASN A 122 -4.89 -12.93 -13.28
CA ASN A 122 -5.22 -14.26 -12.77
C ASN A 122 -6.23 -14.21 -11.62
N THR A 123 -6.14 -13.20 -10.76
CA THR A 123 -6.90 -13.12 -9.50
C THR A 123 -7.89 -11.96 -9.44
N GLY A 124 -7.81 -10.99 -10.35
CA GLY A 124 -8.57 -9.74 -10.29
C GLY A 124 -8.13 -8.78 -9.17
N ARG A 125 -7.18 -9.18 -8.32
CA ARG A 125 -6.82 -8.48 -7.09
C ARG A 125 -5.40 -8.80 -6.64
N VAL A 126 -4.67 -7.76 -6.26
CA VAL A 126 -3.30 -7.87 -5.74
C VAL A 126 -3.24 -7.27 -4.35
N GLU A 127 -2.59 -7.97 -3.42
CA GLU A 127 -2.35 -7.51 -2.06
C GLU A 127 -0.85 -7.48 -1.74
N LEU A 128 -0.32 -6.30 -1.47
CA LEU A 128 1.09 -6.06 -1.20
C LEU A 128 1.30 -5.66 0.26
N GLY A 129 2.09 -6.43 1.01
CA GLY A 129 2.51 -6.08 2.36
C GLY A 129 3.77 -5.22 2.36
N LEU A 130 3.82 -4.21 3.24
CA LEU A 130 4.98 -3.37 3.46
C LEU A 130 5.31 -3.25 4.94
N LYS A 131 6.57 -3.50 5.27
CA LYS A 131 7.14 -3.27 6.60
C LYS A 131 7.48 -1.77 6.81
N PRO A 132 7.31 -1.26 8.05
CA PRO A 132 7.48 0.15 8.42
C PRO A 132 8.90 0.71 8.31
#